data_AF-A0A7R9WZI9-F1
#
_entry.id   AF-A0A7R9WZI9-F1
#
_cell.length_a   1.000
_cell.length_b   1.000
_cell.length_c   1.000
_cell.angle_alpha   90.00
_cell.angle_beta   90.00
_cell.angle_gamma   90.00
#
_symmetry.space_group_name_H-M   'P 1'
#
loop_
_entity.id
_entity.type
_entity.pdbx_description
1 polymer ?
#
loop_
_entity_poly.entity_id
_entity_poly.type
_entity_poly.pdbx_seq_one_letter_code
_entity_poly.pdbx_strand_id
1 'polypeptide(L)'
;DMSDPTIQTFFDSNALVVVKAKRKDVNGQCTKKDNDCKGQEIRDSPYNDMKTSMYLLGNAFRINQTKAPDNLPTVRAAKAFFKDMDAMEKRVRKGKANDSAAIANYAAALQVLDEYLDLVELPPTESGHYDKEFSREVGDSARIT
;
A
#
# COMPACT_ATOMS: atom_id res chain seq x y z
N ASP A 1 21.21 1.62 1.13
CA ASP A 1 21.66 0.81 -0.02
C ASP A 1 20.43 0.16 -0.65
N MET A 2 20.35 -0.03 -1.98
CA MET A 2 19.15 -0.62 -2.61
C MET A 2 19.01 -2.12 -2.34
N SER A 3 20.07 -2.80 -1.92
CA SER A 3 20.03 -4.17 -1.42
C SER A 3 19.61 -4.29 0.05
N ASP A 4 19.29 -3.17 0.72
CA ASP A 4 18.83 -3.19 2.10
C ASP A 4 17.55 -4.05 2.23
N PRO A 5 17.50 -5.01 3.18
CA PRO A 5 16.34 -5.89 3.35
C PRO A 5 15.02 -5.15 3.53
N THR A 6 15.03 -3.98 4.17
CA THR A 6 13.86 -3.14 4.38
C THR A 6 13.30 -2.63 3.05
N ILE A 7 14.18 -2.14 2.17
CA ILE A 7 13.80 -1.63 0.85
C ILE A 7 13.35 -2.78 -0.04
N GLN A 8 14.03 -3.92 -0.02
CA GLN A 8 13.64 -5.11 -0.77
C GLN A 8 12.25 -5.61 -0.34
N THR A 9 12.00 -5.69 0.97
CA THR A 9 10.71 -6.12 1.54
C THR A 9 9.57 -5.17 1.18
N PHE A 10 9.85 -3.86 1.11
CA PHE A 10 8.85 -2.85 0.73
C PHE A 10 8.28 -3.07 -0.67
N PHE A 11 9.10 -3.55 -1.61
CA PHE A 11 8.72 -3.82 -3.00
C PHE A 11 8.46 -5.30 -3.30
N ASP A 12 8.61 -6.20 -2.32
CA ASP A 12 8.39 -7.64 -2.53
C ASP A 12 6.90 -7.97 -2.58
N SER A 13 6.40 -8.25 -3.78
CA SER A 13 5.01 -8.66 -4.03
C SER A 13 4.65 -10.03 -3.47
N ASN A 14 5.62 -10.79 -2.96
CA ASN A 14 5.40 -12.11 -2.35
C ASN A 14 5.45 -12.09 -0.82
N ALA A 15 5.87 -10.96 -0.21
CA ALA A 15 6.15 -10.85 1.22
C ALA A 15 4.88 -10.65 2.06
N LEU A 16 3.89 -9.88 1.58
CA LEU A 16 2.65 -9.65 2.32
C LEU A 16 1.69 -10.80 2.05
N VAL A 17 1.35 -11.61 3.05
CA VAL A 17 0.26 -12.58 2.95
C VAL A 17 -0.98 -11.95 3.59
N VAL A 18 -1.90 -11.48 2.75
CA VAL A 18 -3.13 -10.79 3.17
C VAL A 18 -4.14 -11.78 3.79
N VAL A 19 -3.92 -13.09 3.67
CA VAL A 19 -4.78 -14.12 4.27
C VAL A 19 -3.95 -15.23 4.90
N LYS A 20 -3.62 -15.12 6.19
CA LYS A 20 -3.26 -16.28 6.98
C LYS A 20 -4.54 -16.80 7.61
N ALA A 21 -5.22 -17.73 6.94
CA ALA A 21 -6.55 -18.18 7.35
C ALA A 21 -6.56 -18.68 8.81
N LYS A 22 -7.09 -17.87 9.72
CA LYS A 22 -7.53 -18.31 11.05
C LYS A 22 -8.84 -17.61 11.47
N ARG A 23 -9.88 -17.79 10.66
CA ARG A 23 -11.28 -17.87 11.08
C ARG A 23 -12.02 -18.59 9.94
N LYS A 24 -12.23 -19.91 10.07
CA LYS A 24 -13.47 -20.50 10.59
C LYS A 24 -14.68 -19.62 10.22
N ASP A 25 -15.26 -20.03 9.08
CA ASP A 25 -16.58 -19.72 8.52
C ASP A 25 -16.92 -18.28 8.04
N VAL A 26 -17.39 -18.24 6.78
CA VAL A 26 -18.22 -17.16 6.22
C VAL A 26 -19.57 -17.81 5.89
N ASN A 27 -20.66 -17.36 6.52
CA ASN A 27 -22.01 -17.96 6.41
C ASN A 27 -22.15 -19.43 6.86
N GLY A 28 -21.33 -19.91 7.81
CA GLY A 28 -21.52 -21.22 8.43
C GLY A 28 -21.18 -22.45 7.57
N GLN A 29 -20.54 -22.30 6.40
CA GLN A 29 -20.08 -23.46 5.61
C GLN A 29 -18.58 -23.45 5.36
N CYS A 30 -17.90 -24.28 6.15
CA CYS A 30 -16.56 -24.77 5.89
C CYS A 30 -16.64 -26.12 5.17
N THR A 31 -16.16 -26.23 3.94
CA THR A 31 -16.30 -27.44 3.11
C THR A 31 -14.97 -28.15 2.89
N LYS A 32 -14.24 -28.46 3.96
CA LYS A 32 -13.18 -29.48 3.90
C LYS A 32 -13.21 -30.37 5.13
N LYS A 33 -13.09 -31.68 4.89
CA LYS A 33 -13.15 -32.77 5.88
C LYS A 33 -12.15 -32.63 7.04
N ASP A 34 -11.18 -31.72 6.92
CA ASP A 34 -10.04 -31.59 7.83
C ASP A 34 -10.07 -30.32 8.70
N ASN A 35 -11.23 -29.66 8.86
CA ASN A 35 -11.43 -28.47 9.72
C ASN A 35 -10.58 -27.22 9.41
N ASP A 36 -9.74 -27.26 8.36
CA ASP A 36 -8.95 -26.13 7.87
C ASP A 36 -9.62 -25.48 6.65
N CYS A 37 -10.39 -24.43 6.90
CA CYS A 37 -10.82 -23.52 5.86
C CYS A 37 -9.67 -22.59 5.47
N LYS A 38 -8.95 -22.95 4.40
CA LYS A 38 -7.91 -22.10 3.82
C LYS A 38 -8.56 -21.10 2.87
N GLY A 39 -8.65 -19.83 3.27
CA GLY A 39 -8.89 -18.73 2.33
C GLY A 39 -7.77 -18.66 1.29
N GLN A 40 -8.04 -18.11 0.12
CA GLN A 40 -7.00 -17.90 -0.90
C GLN A 40 -5.99 -16.88 -0.36
N GLU A 41 -4.72 -17.28 -0.25
CA GLU A 41 -3.63 -16.35 0.06
C GLU A 41 -3.55 -15.30 -1.05
N ILE A 42 -3.72 -14.03 -0.70
CA ILE A 42 -3.39 -12.91 -1.58
C ILE A 42 -1.99 -12.47 -1.18
N ARG A 43 -1.08 -12.48 -2.16
CA ARG A 43 0.29 -12.00 -2.00
C ARG A 43 0.42 -10.63 -2.62
N ASP A 44 0.90 -9.67 -1.84
CA ASP A 44 1.12 -8.32 -2.31
C ASP A 44 2.37 -7.68 -1.69
N SER A 45 2.66 -6.43 -2.05
CA SER A 45 3.75 -5.64 -1.47
C SER A 45 3.21 -4.46 -0.66
N PRO A 46 3.95 -4.00 0.38
CA PRO A 46 3.68 -2.73 1.04
C PRO A 46 3.52 -1.55 0.07
N TYR A 47 4.33 -1.53 -0.99
CA TYR A 47 4.25 -0.50 -2.01
C TYR A 47 2.90 -0.50 -2.75
N ASN A 48 2.40 -1.67 -3.16
CA ASN A 48 1.11 -1.79 -3.85
C ASN A 48 -0.08 -1.42 -2.96
N ASP A 49 -0.03 -1.77 -1.68
CA ASP A 49 -1.05 -1.36 -0.71
C ASP A 49 -1.06 0.17 -0.54
N MET A 50 0.13 0.78 -0.46
CA MET A 50 0.27 2.24 -0.45
C MET A 50 -0.28 2.89 -1.74
N LYS A 51 0.04 2.36 -2.93
CA LYS A 51 -0.52 2.86 -4.21
C LYS A 51 -2.04 2.84 -4.20
N THR A 52 -2.61 1.71 -3.78
CA THR A 52 -4.06 1.52 -3.72
C THR A 52 -4.70 2.49 -2.72
N SER A 53 -4.12 2.58 -1.53
CA SER A 53 -4.61 3.46 -0.46
C SER A 53 -4.52 4.95 -0.83
N MET A 54 -3.42 5.40 -1.42
CA MET A 54 -3.26 6.78 -1.89
C MET A 54 -4.26 7.13 -3.00
N TYR A 55 -4.52 6.20 -3.93
CA TYR A 55 -5.52 6.39 -4.97
C TYR A 55 -6.93 6.49 -4.38
N LEU A 56 -7.30 5.57 -3.47
CA LEU A 56 -8.60 5.58 -2.81
C LEU A 56 -8.82 6.84 -1.97
N LEU A 57 -7.81 7.27 -1.21
CA LEU A 57 -7.85 8.50 -0.41
C LEU A 57 -7.98 9.73 -1.31
N GLY A 58 -7.15 9.85 -2.35
CA GLY A 58 -7.24 10.97 -3.29
C GLY A 58 -8.59 11.04 -4.00
N ASN A 59 -9.20 9.88 -4.24
CA ASN A 59 -10.52 9.72 -4.82
C ASN A 59 -11.67 10.03 -3.83
N ALA A 60 -11.45 9.94 -2.52
CA ALA A 60 -12.47 10.18 -1.50
C ALA A 60 -12.92 11.64 -1.46
N PHE A 61 -12.05 12.59 -1.83
CA PHE A 61 -12.33 14.03 -1.84
C PHE A 61 -13.12 14.52 -3.07
N ARG A 62 -13.80 13.61 -3.78
CA ARG A 62 -14.61 13.97 -4.97
C ARG A 62 -15.89 14.69 -4.58
N ILE A 63 -16.07 15.89 -5.13
CA ILE A 63 -17.36 16.59 -5.10
C ILE A 63 -18.33 16.00 -6.12
N ASN A 64 -17.84 15.52 -7.27
CA ASN A 64 -18.67 14.97 -8.35
C ASN A 64 -18.18 13.59 -8.78
N GLN A 65 -18.98 12.56 -8.49
CA GLN A 65 -18.67 11.16 -8.80
C GLN A 65 -18.72 10.82 -10.31
N THR A 66 -19.36 11.65 -11.13
CA THR A 66 -19.48 11.44 -12.59
C THR A 66 -18.23 11.86 -13.37
N LYS A 67 -17.39 12.73 -12.81
CA LYS A 67 -16.12 13.14 -13.44
C LYS A 67 -15.06 12.07 -13.23
N ALA A 68 -14.27 11.73 -14.25
CA ALA A 68 -13.19 10.75 -14.14
C ALA A 68 -12.21 11.07 -12.99
N PRO A 69 -11.71 10.05 -12.24
CA PRO A 69 -10.89 10.26 -11.04
C PRO A 69 -9.57 10.94 -11.39
N ASP A 70 -9.07 10.62 -12.58
CA ASP A 70 -7.83 11.12 -13.15
C ASP A 70 -7.80 12.63 -13.37
N ASN A 71 -8.96 13.29 -13.35
CA ASN A 71 -9.03 14.74 -13.46
C ASN A 71 -8.89 15.44 -12.11
N LEU A 72 -8.87 14.72 -10.99
CA LEU A 72 -8.66 15.30 -9.67
C LEU A 72 -7.19 15.65 -9.45
N PRO A 73 -6.88 16.84 -8.91
CA PRO A 73 -5.51 17.21 -8.55
C PRO A 73 -4.83 16.17 -7.64
N THR A 74 -5.55 15.67 -6.63
CA THR A 74 -5.09 14.62 -5.69
C THR A 74 -4.66 13.34 -6.40
N VAL A 75 -5.50 12.82 -7.31
CA VAL A 75 -5.22 11.58 -8.06
C VAL A 75 -4.06 11.79 -9.04
N ARG A 76 -3.94 12.98 -9.64
CA ARG A 76 -2.82 13.31 -10.52
C ARG A 76 -1.50 13.37 -9.76
N ALA A 77 -1.48 14.00 -8.59
CA ALA A 77 -0.31 14.02 -7.71
C ALA A 77 0.08 12.61 -7.25
N ALA A 78 -0.90 11.78 -6.84
CA ALA A 78 -0.66 10.37 -6.51
C ALA A 78 -0.05 9.60 -7.68
N LYS A 79 -0.57 9.75 -8.90
CA LYS A 79 -0.03 9.09 -10.10
C LYS A 79 1.38 9.56 -10.46
N ALA A 80 1.69 10.84 -10.25
CA ALA A 80 3.03 11.37 -10.44
C ALA A 80 4.02 10.73 -9.45
N PHE A 81 3.64 10.63 -8.17
CA PHE A 81 4.41 9.90 -7.15
C PHE A 81 4.62 8.42 -7.53
N PHE A 82 3.57 7.73 -7.99
CA PHE A 82 3.67 6.32 -8.43
C PHE A 82 4.64 6.13 -9.58
N LYS A 83 4.72 7.09 -10.51
CA LYS A 83 5.62 7.00 -11.66
C LYS A 83 7.09 6.93 -11.23
N ASP A 84 7.49 7.77 -10.28
CA ASP A 84 8.87 7.84 -9.80
C ASP A 84 9.21 6.64 -8.91
N MET A 85 8.25 6.22 -8.06
CA MET A 85 8.40 5.03 -7.24
C MET A 85 8.41 3.72 -8.07
N ASP A 86 7.61 3.61 -9.14
CA ASP A 86 7.66 2.48 -10.08
C ASP A 86 9.02 2.43 -10.81
N ALA A 87 9.62 3.59 -11.10
CA ALA A 87 10.95 3.67 -11.67
C ALA A 87 12.04 3.28 -10.65
N MET A 88 11.86 3.60 -9.37
CA MET A 88 12.71 3.13 -8.27
C MET A 88 12.59 1.62 -8.07
N GLU A 89 11.37 1.06 -8.02
CA GLU A 89 11.12 -0.38 -7.85
C GLU A 89 11.89 -1.21 -8.87
N LYS A 90 11.81 -0.83 -10.15
CA LYS A 90 12.52 -1.51 -11.26
C LYS A 90 14.04 -1.56 -11.06
N ARG A 91 14.60 -0.62 -10.30
CA ARG A 91 16.03 -0.55 -9.98
C ARG A 91 16.36 -1.32 -8.70
N VAL A 92 15.53 -1.21 -7.68
CA VAL A 92 15.64 -1.97 -6.43
C VAL A 92 15.64 -3.47 -6.71
N ARG A 93 14.75 -3.96 -7.59
CA ARG A 93 14.70 -5.37 -7.99
C ARG A 93 15.99 -5.88 -8.64
N LYS A 94 16.87 -5.00 -9.13
CA LYS A 94 18.18 -5.36 -9.68
C LYS A 94 19.27 -5.48 -8.60
N GLY A 95 18.98 -5.04 -7.37
CA GLY A 95 19.85 -5.21 -6.20
C GLY A 95 21.21 -4.51 -6.29
N LYS A 96 21.36 -3.50 -7.15
CA LYS A 96 22.65 -2.81 -7.34
C LYS A 96 22.95 -1.91 -6.14
N ALA A 97 24.11 -2.13 -5.52
CA ALA A 97 24.58 -1.28 -4.44
C ALA A 97 24.75 0.18 -4.90
N ASN A 98 24.26 1.13 -4.11
CA ASN A 98 24.38 2.58 -4.36
C ASN A 98 23.93 3.04 -5.77
N ASP A 99 22.81 2.52 -6.29
CA ASP A 99 22.24 3.01 -7.56
C ASP A 99 21.79 4.48 -7.45
N SER A 100 22.63 5.41 -7.94
CA SER A 100 22.39 6.84 -7.91
C SER A 100 21.08 7.26 -8.57
N ALA A 101 20.62 6.53 -9.59
CA ALA A 101 19.37 6.83 -10.25
C ALA A 101 18.15 6.33 -9.44
N ALA A 102 18.30 5.27 -8.64
CA ALA A 102 17.25 4.87 -7.71
C ALA A 102 17.11 5.90 -6.57
N ILE A 103 18.24 6.44 -6.09
CA ILE A 103 18.27 7.52 -5.10
C ILE A 103 17.61 8.78 -5.66
N ALA A 104 17.93 9.16 -6.91
CA ALA A 104 17.32 10.31 -7.57
C ALA A 104 15.80 10.15 -7.75
N ASN A 105 15.33 8.96 -8.14
CA ASN A 105 13.90 8.67 -8.24
C ASN A 105 13.20 8.79 -6.88
N TYR A 106 13.83 8.30 -5.80
CA TYR A 106 13.29 8.44 -4.44
C TYR A 106 13.20 9.91 -4.01
N ALA A 107 14.24 10.70 -4.25
CA ALA A 107 14.24 12.13 -3.93
C ALA A 107 13.17 12.90 -4.72
N ALA A 108 12.99 12.59 -6.02
CA ALA A 108 11.92 13.15 -6.83
C ALA A 108 10.53 12.74 -6.30
N ALA A 109 10.36 11.48 -5.93
CA ALA A 109 9.12 11.00 -5.34
C ALA A 109 8.77 11.73 -4.04
N LEU A 110 9.75 12.03 -3.16
CA LEU A 110 9.50 12.81 -1.94
C LEU A 110 8.97 14.22 -2.24
N GLN A 111 9.52 14.90 -3.25
CA GLN A 111 9.05 16.24 -3.63
C GLN A 111 7.58 16.20 -4.10
N VAL A 112 7.21 15.18 -4.88
CA VAL A 112 5.83 15.01 -5.36
C VAL A 112 4.89 14.52 -4.25
N LEU A 113 5.43 13.79 -3.25
CA LEU A 113 4.66 13.34 -2.10
C LEU A 113 4.16 14.55 -1.29
N ASP A 114 5.00 15.56 -1.08
CA ASP A 114 4.59 16.78 -0.37
C ASP A 114 3.39 17.45 -1.08
N GLU A 115 3.42 17.56 -2.41
CA GLU A 115 2.28 18.08 -3.19
C GLU A 115 0.99 17.26 -3.00
N TYR A 116 1.12 15.93 -2.89
CA TYR A 116 -0.03 15.07 -2.62
C TYR A 116 -0.57 15.30 -1.21
N LEU A 117 0.32 15.39 -0.21
CA LEU A 117 -0.03 15.58 1.20
C LEU A 117 -0.73 16.92 1.45
N ASP A 118 -0.36 17.97 0.72
CA ASP A 118 -1.06 19.26 0.77
C ASP A 118 -2.51 19.19 0.25
N LEU A 119 -2.83 18.19 -0.57
CA LEU A 119 -4.13 18.03 -1.21
C LEU A 119 -5.05 17.04 -0.47
N VAL A 120 -4.55 16.30 0.51
CA VAL A 120 -5.32 15.31 1.27
C VAL A 120 -5.35 15.66 2.76
N GLU A 121 -6.51 15.53 3.37
CA GLU A 121 -6.64 15.69 4.81
C GLU A 121 -6.25 14.39 5.52
N LEU A 122 -5.23 14.45 6.36
CA LEU A 122 -4.79 13.34 7.21
C LEU A 122 -5.07 13.63 8.69
N PRO A 123 -5.34 12.60 9.51
CA PRO A 123 -5.45 12.78 10.95
C PRO A 123 -4.14 13.33 11.54
N PRO A 124 -4.20 14.11 12.64
CA PRO A 124 -3.00 14.56 13.34
C PRO A 124 -2.17 13.38 13.83
N THR A 125 -0.87 13.42 13.58
CA THR A 125 0.07 12.37 14.01
C THR A 125 0.19 12.27 15.54
N GLU A 126 -0.16 13.35 16.25
CA GLU A 126 -0.13 13.42 17.72
C GLU A 126 -1.31 12.73 18.40
N SER A 127 -2.27 12.19 17.63
CA SER A 127 -3.47 11.54 18.17
C SER A 127 -3.21 10.22 18.92
N GLY A 128 -1.96 9.76 19.01
CA GLY A 128 -1.58 8.49 19.64
C GLY A 128 -2.03 7.25 18.86
N HIS A 129 -2.70 7.44 17.71
CA HIS A 129 -3.12 6.35 16.82
C HIS A 129 -1.97 5.74 16.04
N TYR A 130 -0.86 6.46 15.88
CA TYR A 130 0.31 6.05 15.10
C TYR A 130 1.42 5.39 15.93
N ASP A 131 1.29 5.37 17.26
CA ASP A 131 2.31 4.85 18.19
C ASP A 131 2.32 3.32 18.30
N LYS A 132 1.37 2.66 17.61
CA LYS A 132 1.20 1.20 17.66
C LYS A 132 1.60 0.61 16.32
N GLU A 133 2.19 -0.57 16.37
CA GLU A 133 2.42 -1.35 15.16
C GLU A 133 1.07 -1.75 14.57
N PHE A 134 0.79 -1.30 13.34
CA PHE A 134 -0.42 -1.68 12.64
C PHE A 134 -0.26 -3.13 12.17
N SER A 135 -1.20 -4.00 12.59
CA SER A 135 -1.27 -5.35 12.03
C SER A 135 -1.49 -5.26 10.53
N ARG A 136 -0.65 -5.97 9.79
CA ARG A 136 -0.75 -6.12 8.34
C ARG A 136 -1.56 -7.36 7.94
N GLU A 137 -2.02 -8.12 8.94
CA GLU A 137 -2.87 -9.29 8.75
C GLU A 137 -4.33 -8.83 8.60
N VAL A 138 -4.97 -9.18 7.48
CA VAL A 138 -6.37 -8.85 7.22
C VAL A 138 -7.23 -10.04 7.61
N GLY A 139 -8.30 -9.81 8.39
CA GLY A 139 -9.25 -10.85 8.83
C GLY A 139 -9.12 -11.31 10.28
N ASP A 140 -8.15 -10.77 11.03
CA ASP A 140 -7.95 -11.09 12.46
C ASP A 140 -9.03 -10.46 13.36
N SER A 141 -9.62 -9.36 12.90
CA SER A 141 -10.83 -8.77 13.49
C SER A 141 -11.89 -8.58 12.41
N ALA A 142 -13.16 -8.80 12.77
CA ALA A 142 -14.27 -8.36 11.92
C ALA A 142 -14.10 -6.85 11.76
N ARG A 143 -14.03 -6.36 10.51
CA ARG A 143 -14.09 -4.92 10.24
C ARG A 143 -15.30 -4.36 11.01
N ILE A 144 -15.03 -3.31 11.78
CA ILE A 144 -15.97 -2.54 12.60
C ILE A 144 -17.38 -2.58 11.95
N THR A 145 -18.30 -3.25 12.65
CA THR A 145 -19.76 -3.22 12.41
C THR A 145 -20.34 -1.90 12.88
#